data_AF-A0A8T4T969-F1
#
_entry.id   AF-A0A8T4T969-F1
#
_cell.length_a   1.000
_cell.length_b   1.000
_cell.length_c   1.000
_cell.angle_alpha   90.00
_cell.angle_beta   90.00
_cell.angle_gamma   90.00
#
_symmetry.space_group_name_H-M   'P 1'
#
loop_
_entity.id
_entity.type
_entity.pdbx_description
1 polymer ?
#
loop_
_entity_poly.entity_id
_entity_poly.type
_entity_poly.pdbx_seq_one_letter_code
_entity_poly.pdbx_strand_id
1 'polypeptide(L)'
;MVDKGTRFLVSTHYSTRRDSKNAKILFLKAKHKPLHLFTDSLAGYRKAYRKVWGQKRISQDKKYYTRLKASIDKRNNIIERIQGTIRERIKVIRGFKKEYSATLTLELFCIWYNFIRVHQGIKMTPAEKAEISLNLGKNKWLDLILLSSN
;
A
#
# COMPACT_ATOMS: atom_id res chain seq x y z
N MET A 1 -1.14 -1.44 -1.81
CA MET A 1 -1.30 -0.41 -2.85
C MET A 1 -0.82 0.92 -2.29
N VAL A 2 -0.25 1.76 -3.15
CA VAL A 2 0.26 3.08 -2.79
C VAL A 2 -0.28 4.09 -3.77
N ASP A 3 -0.70 5.25 -3.28
CA ASP A 3 -1.03 6.38 -4.13
C ASP A 3 0.26 7.08 -4.62
N LYS A 4 0.33 7.36 -5.92
CA LYS A 4 1.54 7.95 -6.52
C LYS A 4 1.69 9.43 -6.18
N GLY A 5 0.62 10.20 -6.04
CA GLY A 5 0.72 11.64 -5.78
C GLY A 5 1.19 11.93 -4.37
N THR A 6 0.54 11.28 -3.42
CA THR A 6 0.68 11.51 -1.97
C THR A 6 1.67 10.58 -1.29
N ARG A 7 2.07 9.49 -1.96
CA ARG A 7 2.84 8.37 -1.38
C ARG A 7 2.07 7.58 -0.33
N PHE A 8 0.78 7.84 -0.11
CA PHE A 8 -0.02 7.21 0.94
C PHE A 8 -0.19 5.71 0.67
N LEU A 9 0.04 4.88 1.70
CA LEU A 9 -0.23 3.46 1.66
C LEU A 9 -1.73 3.22 1.87
N VAL A 10 -2.43 2.96 0.77
CA VAL A 10 -3.90 2.79 0.73
C VAL A 10 -4.32 1.40 1.20
N SER A 11 -3.54 0.37 0.89
CA SER A 11 -3.87 -0.99 1.32
C SER A 11 -2.63 -1.86 1.49
N THR A 12 -2.66 -2.78 2.45
CA THR A 12 -1.61 -3.78 2.64
C THR A 12 -2.22 -5.13 3.01
N HIS A 13 -1.52 -6.18 2.63
CA HIS A 13 -1.92 -7.55 2.91
C HIS A 13 -0.66 -8.40 3.02
N TYR A 14 -0.48 -9.02 4.17
CA TYR A 14 0.51 -10.07 4.36
C TYR A 14 -0.01 -11.36 3.74
N SER A 15 0.83 -12.07 2.99
CA SER A 15 0.47 -13.33 2.35
C SER A 15 1.70 -14.21 2.19
N THR A 16 1.55 -15.52 2.41
CA THR A 16 2.61 -16.51 2.19
C THR A 16 2.81 -16.88 0.72
N ARG A 17 1.80 -16.61 -0.13
CA ARG A 17 1.81 -16.97 -1.55
C ARG A 17 1.50 -15.77 -2.44
N ARG A 18 2.16 -15.71 -3.58
CA ARG A 18 1.94 -14.69 -4.60
C ARG A 18 0.94 -15.18 -5.64
N ASP A 19 -0.35 -15.06 -5.34
CA ASP A 19 -1.44 -15.55 -6.21
C ASP A 19 -2.57 -14.52 -6.44
N SER A 20 -3.52 -14.89 -7.30
CA SER A 20 -4.68 -14.04 -7.61
C SER A 20 -5.67 -13.89 -6.45
N LYS A 21 -5.69 -14.79 -5.47
CA LYS A 21 -6.59 -14.71 -4.32
C LYS A 21 -6.09 -13.64 -3.35
N ASN A 22 -4.80 -13.66 -3.01
CA ASN A 22 -4.17 -12.66 -2.15
C ASN A 22 -4.16 -11.28 -2.80
N ALA A 23 -3.94 -11.21 -4.12
CA ALA A 23 -4.09 -9.96 -4.86
C ALA A 23 -5.52 -9.40 -4.81
N LYS A 24 -6.55 -10.27 -4.84
CA LYS A 24 -7.96 -9.86 -4.68
C LYS A 24 -8.21 -9.27 -3.29
N ILE A 25 -7.69 -9.90 -2.24
CA ILE A 25 -7.82 -9.39 -0.85
C ILE A 25 -7.18 -8.00 -0.74
N LEU A 26 -5.98 -7.81 -1.29
CA LEU A 26 -5.30 -6.51 -1.32
C LEU A 26 -6.14 -5.41 -2.00
N PHE A 27 -6.83 -5.75 -3.09
CA PHE A 27 -7.69 -4.81 -3.82
C PHE A 27 -8.99 -4.52 -3.07
N LEU A 28 -9.63 -5.53 -2.48
CA LEU A 28 -10.82 -5.33 -1.64
C LEU A 28 -10.52 -4.43 -0.43
N LYS A 29 -9.34 -4.59 0.21
CA LYS A 29 -8.91 -3.73 1.32
C LYS A 29 -8.76 -2.26 0.94
N ALA A 30 -8.52 -1.93 -0.33
CA ALA A 30 -8.46 -0.54 -0.78
C ALA A 30 -9.83 0.16 -0.77
N LYS A 31 -10.94 -0.61 -0.67
CA LYS A 31 -12.35 -0.20 -0.68
C LYS A 31 -12.81 0.47 -1.98
N HIS A 32 -12.10 1.50 -2.44
CA HIS A 32 -12.44 2.27 -3.62
C HIS A 32 -11.58 1.90 -4.83
N LYS A 33 -12.19 2.00 -6.01
CA LYS A 33 -11.49 1.79 -7.28
C LYS A 33 -10.56 2.98 -7.55
N PRO A 34 -9.26 2.77 -7.82
CA PRO A 34 -8.37 3.85 -8.21
C PRO A 34 -8.73 4.39 -9.61
N LEU A 35 -8.41 5.66 -9.86
CA LEU A 35 -8.56 6.28 -11.19
C LEU A 35 -7.73 5.53 -12.23
N HIS A 36 -6.47 5.24 -11.93
CA HIS A 36 -5.61 4.38 -12.73
C HIS A 36 -4.79 3.47 -11.83
N LEU A 37 -4.77 2.17 -12.16
CA LEU A 37 -3.99 1.17 -11.46
C LEU A 37 -2.82 0.71 -12.34
N PHE A 38 -1.61 0.80 -11.79
CA PHE A 38 -0.41 0.23 -12.38
C PHE A 38 0.02 -0.98 -11.56
N THR A 39 0.26 -2.12 -12.21
CA THR A 39 0.88 -3.29 -11.57
C THR A 39 2.02 -3.80 -12.43
N ASP A 40 2.87 -4.64 -11.85
CA ASP A 40 3.80 -5.41 -12.67
C ASP A 40 3.07 -6.40 -13.59
N SER A 41 3.85 -7.13 -14.37
CA SER A 41 3.37 -8.06 -15.39
C SER A 41 2.77 -9.35 -14.83
N LEU A 42 2.70 -9.54 -13.50
CA LEU A 42 2.17 -10.76 -12.91
C LEU A 42 0.68 -10.96 -13.25
N ALA A 43 0.37 -12.11 -13.85
CA ALA A 43 -0.99 -12.45 -14.28
C ALA A 43 -2.04 -12.43 -13.15
N GLY A 44 -1.62 -12.71 -11.91
CA GLY A 44 -2.47 -12.72 -10.72
C GLY A 44 -3.19 -11.40 -10.48
N TYR A 45 -2.52 -10.26 -10.68
CA TYR A 45 -3.12 -8.94 -10.49
C TYR A 45 -4.21 -8.63 -11.50
N ARG A 46 -4.03 -9.00 -12.77
CA ARG A 46 -5.06 -8.82 -13.80
C ARG A 46 -6.33 -9.60 -13.46
N LYS A 47 -6.18 -10.85 -13.02
CA LYS A 47 -7.31 -11.70 -12.61
C LYS A 47 -8.02 -11.13 -11.38
N ALA A 48 -7.27 -10.62 -10.40
CA ALA A 48 -7.82 -9.98 -9.22
C ALA A 48 -8.57 -8.68 -9.56
N TYR A 49 -7.96 -7.79 -10.36
CA TYR A 49 -8.55 -6.52 -10.78
C TYR A 49 -9.91 -6.75 -11.45
N ARG A 50 -9.99 -7.69 -12.39
CA ARG A 50 -11.23 -7.99 -13.09
C ARG A 50 -12.35 -8.49 -12.16
N LYS A 51 -12.01 -9.19 -11.09
CA LYS A 51 -12.99 -9.69 -10.11
C LYS A 51 -13.48 -8.61 -9.15
N VAL A 52 -12.70 -7.56 -8.90
CA VAL A 52 -13.04 -6.50 -7.93
C VAL A 52 -13.61 -5.26 -8.62
N TRP A 53 -13.02 -4.86 -9.74
CA TRP A 53 -13.29 -3.58 -10.42
C TRP A 53 -13.45 -3.70 -11.94
N GLY A 54 -13.47 -4.93 -12.48
CA GLY A 54 -13.55 -5.18 -13.91
C GLY A 54 -14.88 -4.70 -14.50
N GLN A 55 -14.80 -4.17 -15.71
CA GLN A 55 -15.98 -3.84 -16.50
C GLN A 55 -16.52 -5.07 -17.26
N LYS A 56 -17.74 -4.96 -17.78
CA LYS A 56 -18.36 -6.01 -18.64
C LYS A 56 -17.47 -6.34 -19.84
N ARG A 57 -16.89 -5.32 -20.49
CA ARG A 57 -15.96 -5.50 -21.62
C ARG A 57 -14.51 -5.25 -21.21
N ILE A 58 -13.63 -6.22 -21.51
CA ILE A 58 -12.19 -6.16 -21.17
C ILE A 58 -11.50 -4.96 -21.80
N SER A 59 -11.91 -4.54 -22.99
CA SER A 59 -11.34 -3.38 -23.68
C SER A 59 -11.47 -2.09 -22.87
N GLN A 60 -12.56 -1.94 -22.12
CA GLN A 60 -12.83 -0.76 -21.29
C GLN A 60 -11.88 -0.68 -20.08
N ASP A 61 -11.37 -1.83 -19.61
CA ASP A 61 -10.42 -1.87 -18.50
C ASP A 61 -9.04 -1.32 -18.88
N LYS A 62 -8.65 -1.37 -20.17
CA LYS A 62 -7.33 -0.89 -20.61
C LYS A 62 -7.09 0.59 -20.33
N LYS A 63 -8.17 1.39 -20.26
CA LYS A 63 -8.07 2.81 -19.88
C LYS A 63 -7.62 2.96 -18.42
N TYR A 64 -8.10 2.11 -17.52
CA TYR A 64 -7.95 2.27 -16.06
C TYR A 64 -6.91 1.34 -15.43
N TYR A 65 -6.47 0.30 -16.14
CA TYR A 65 -5.52 -0.69 -15.65
C TYR A 65 -4.38 -0.93 -16.64
N THR A 66 -3.16 -0.65 -16.19
CA THR A 66 -1.93 -0.82 -16.97
C THR A 66 -1.00 -1.84 -16.32
N ARG A 67 -0.54 -2.81 -17.12
CA ARG A 67 0.54 -3.73 -16.73
C ARG A 67 1.86 -3.17 -17.21
N LEU A 68 2.74 -2.87 -16.26
CA LEU A 68 4.07 -2.34 -16.51
C LEU A 68 4.96 -3.44 -17.10
N LYS A 69 5.78 -3.07 -18.09
CA LYS A 69 6.89 -3.90 -18.58
C LYS A 69 8.16 -3.41 -17.88
N ALA A 70 8.80 -4.28 -17.11
CA ALA A 70 9.94 -3.92 -16.26
C ALA A 70 11.11 -3.26 -17.02
N SER A 71 11.31 -3.62 -18.29
CA SER A 71 12.38 -3.06 -19.14
C SER A 71 12.12 -1.63 -19.63
N ILE A 72 10.89 -1.13 -19.51
CA ILE A 72 10.47 0.14 -20.15
C ILE A 72 9.89 1.12 -19.13
N ASP A 73 9.20 0.65 -18.09
CA ASP A 73 8.42 1.51 -17.19
C ASP A 73 8.88 1.42 -15.73
N LYS A 74 9.48 2.53 -15.25
CA LYS A 74 10.00 2.71 -13.89
C LYS A 74 8.94 3.17 -12.88
N ARG A 75 7.65 3.19 -13.22
CA ARG A 75 6.57 3.59 -12.30
C ARG A 75 6.44 2.68 -11.07
N ASN A 76 6.99 1.46 -11.12
CA ASN A 76 7.00 0.51 -10.00
C ASN A 76 8.01 0.86 -8.89
N ASN A 77 8.95 1.79 -9.14
CA ASN A 77 10.04 2.10 -8.20
C ASN A 77 9.56 2.52 -6.81
N ILE A 78 8.39 3.17 -6.72
CA ILE A 78 7.82 3.63 -5.45
C ILE A 78 7.45 2.44 -4.57
N ILE A 79 6.74 1.45 -5.12
CA ILE A 79 6.35 0.28 -4.33
C ILE A 79 7.56 -0.59 -4.02
N GLU A 80 8.55 -0.67 -4.93
CA GLU A 80 9.81 -1.38 -4.70
C GLU A 80 10.62 -0.76 -3.53
N ARG A 81 10.72 0.58 -3.48
CA ARG A 81 11.35 1.31 -2.37
C ARG A 81 10.66 1.00 -1.04
N ILE A 82 9.33 1.02 -1.02
CA ILE A 82 8.56 0.71 0.19
C ILE A 82 8.78 -0.73 0.62
N GLN A 83 8.70 -1.69 -0.32
CA GLN A 83 8.95 -3.10 -0.04
C GLN A 83 10.37 -3.34 0.49
N GLY A 84 11.38 -2.64 -0.03
CA GLY A 84 12.74 -2.66 0.51
C GLY A 84 12.81 -2.16 1.96
N THR A 85 12.14 -1.03 2.24
CA THR A 85 12.08 -0.44 3.59
C THR A 85 11.41 -1.39 4.59
N ILE A 86 10.33 -2.06 4.18
CA ILE A 86 9.64 -3.07 5.00
C ILE A 86 10.58 -4.24 5.28
N ARG A 87 11.28 -4.75 4.25
CA ARG A 87 12.23 -5.87 4.41
C ARG A 87 13.36 -5.54 5.37
N GLU A 88 13.96 -4.36 5.27
CA GLU A 88 15.03 -3.91 6.17
C GLU A 88 14.56 -3.84 7.63
N ARG A 89 13.33 -3.37 7.86
CA ARG A 89 12.73 -3.32 9.20
C ARG A 89 12.40 -4.70 9.76
N ILE A 90 11.82 -5.58 8.95
CA ILE A 90 11.47 -6.94 9.39
C ILE A 90 12.74 -7.74 9.70
N LYS A 91 13.82 -7.55 8.94
CA LYS A 91 15.09 -8.27 9.13
C LYS A 91 15.63 -8.15 10.56
N VAL A 92 15.42 -7.01 11.22
CA VAL A 92 15.92 -6.75 12.58
C VAL A 92 14.92 -7.12 13.69
N ILE A 93 13.66 -7.36 13.37
CA ILE A 93 12.62 -7.68 14.36
C ILE A 93 12.73 -9.16 14.77
N ARG A 94 12.92 -9.39 16.07
CA ARG A 94 12.84 -10.74 16.66
C ARG A 94 11.38 -11.18 16.81
N GLY A 95 11.09 -12.47 16.63
CA GLY A 95 9.75 -13.02 16.89
C GLY A 95 8.73 -12.89 15.75
N PHE A 96 9.14 -12.49 14.54
CA PHE A 96 8.27 -12.37 13.35
C PHE A 96 7.69 -13.70 12.82
N LYS A 97 7.88 -14.82 13.52
CA LYS A 97 7.64 -16.18 13.00
C LYS A 97 6.16 -16.60 12.90
N LYS A 98 5.20 -15.76 13.29
CA LYS A 98 3.76 -16.06 13.25
C LYS A 98 3.00 -15.08 12.35
N GLU A 99 1.99 -15.57 11.63
CA GLU A 99 1.15 -14.79 10.71
C GLU A 99 0.47 -13.59 11.38
N TYR A 100 -0.01 -13.78 12.61
CA TYR A 100 -0.59 -12.71 13.43
C TYR A 100 0.42 -11.57 13.67
N SER A 101 1.62 -11.91 14.16
CA SER A 101 2.70 -10.94 14.40
C SER A 101 3.12 -10.24 13.11
N ALA A 102 3.15 -10.95 11.99
CA ALA A 102 3.48 -10.37 10.69
C ALA A 102 2.44 -9.35 10.22
N THR A 103 1.16 -9.65 10.43
CA THR A 103 0.04 -8.75 10.10
C THR A 103 0.10 -7.49 10.94
N LEU A 104 0.22 -7.62 12.27
CA LEU A 104 0.35 -6.47 13.18
C LEU A 104 1.57 -5.60 12.86
N THR A 105 2.71 -6.22 12.56
CA THR A 105 3.93 -5.49 12.18
C THR A 105 3.71 -4.68 10.90
N LEU A 106 3.01 -5.25 9.92
CA LEU A 106 2.70 -4.57 8.67
C LEU A 106 1.72 -3.40 8.88
N GLU A 107 0.73 -3.57 9.77
CA GLU A 107 -0.22 -2.52 10.14
C GLU A 107 0.48 -1.37 10.88
N LEU A 108 1.32 -1.69 11.87
CA LEU A 108 2.14 -0.71 12.58
C LEU A 108 3.04 0.07 11.61
N PHE A 109 3.65 -0.63 10.65
CA PHE A 109 4.44 0.02 9.60
C PHE A 109 3.60 0.98 8.76
N CYS A 110 2.37 0.61 8.39
CA CYS A 110 1.49 1.48 7.61
C CYS A 110 1.12 2.75 8.37
N ILE A 111 0.77 2.63 9.65
CA ILE A 111 0.44 3.76 10.52
C ILE A 111 1.64 4.69 10.64
N TRP A 112 2.80 4.14 11.00
CA TRP A 112 4.04 4.91 11.11
C TRP A 112 4.41 5.60 9.79
N TYR A 113 4.34 4.88 8.67
CA TYR A 113 4.73 5.41 7.37
C TYR A 113 3.78 6.52 6.90
N ASN A 114 2.47 6.37 7.09
CA ASN A 114 1.48 7.33 6.61
C ASN A 114 1.39 8.59 7.49
N PHE A 115 1.42 8.44 8.82
CA PHE A 115 1.05 9.52 9.74
C PHE A 115 2.23 10.12 10.53
N ILE A 116 3.37 9.43 10.61
CA ILE A 116 4.48 9.83 11.49
C ILE A 116 5.73 10.17 10.68
N ARG A 117 6.11 9.31 9.75
CA ARG A 117 7.34 9.44 8.98
C ARG A 117 7.25 10.57 7.96
N VAL A 118 8.14 11.56 8.08
CA VAL A 118 8.39 12.53 7.01
C VAL A 118 9.02 11.83 5.81
N HIS A 119 8.35 11.87 4.67
CA HIS A 119 8.78 11.18 3.47
C HIS A 119 9.74 12.07 2.64
N GLN A 120 10.98 11.63 2.45
CA GLN A 120 12.04 12.39 1.77
C GLN A 120 11.62 13.01 0.42
N GLY A 121 10.93 12.26 -0.43
CA GLY A 121 10.51 12.74 -1.76
C GLY A 121 9.36 13.75 -1.80
N ILE A 122 8.63 13.95 -0.69
CA ILE A 122 7.52 14.92 -0.60
C ILE A 122 7.69 15.91 0.56
N LYS A 123 8.74 15.75 1.38
CA LYS A 123 9.13 16.59 2.52
C LYS A 123 8.04 16.77 3.60
N MET A 124 7.02 15.92 3.62
CA MET A 124 5.95 15.84 4.62
C MET A 124 5.51 14.39 4.81
N THR A 125 4.60 14.12 5.74
CA THR A 125 4.00 12.78 5.86
C THR A 125 3.07 12.50 4.68
N PRO A 126 2.90 11.24 4.26
CA PRO A 126 1.92 10.89 3.24
C PRO A 126 0.48 11.32 3.58
N ALA A 127 0.09 11.29 4.87
CA ALA A 127 -1.22 11.74 5.32
C ALA A 127 -1.41 13.25 5.13
N GLU A 128 -0.42 14.06 5.53
CA GLU A 128 -0.44 15.52 5.30
C GLU A 128 -0.53 15.82 3.80
N LYS A 129 0.23 15.10 2.95
CA LYS A 129 0.17 15.29 1.49
C LYS A 129 -1.17 14.87 0.88
N ALA A 130 -1.87 13.94 1.52
CA ALA A 130 -3.22 13.52 1.16
C ALA A 130 -4.31 14.39 1.80
N GLU A 131 -3.94 15.52 2.41
CA GLU A 131 -4.85 16.48 3.06
C GLU A 131 -5.63 15.85 4.24
N ILE A 132 -5.09 14.78 4.83
CA ILE A 132 -5.61 14.17 6.06
C ILE A 132 -4.95 14.88 7.24
N SER A 133 -5.59 15.94 7.75
CA SER A 133 -5.12 16.62 8.96
C SER A 133 -5.71 15.98 10.21
N LEU A 134 -4.83 15.39 11.03
CA LEU A 134 -5.18 14.87 12.35
C LEU A 134 -4.76 15.82 13.48
N ASN A 135 -4.21 17.00 13.16
CA ASN A 135 -3.70 17.99 14.12
C ASN A 135 -2.79 17.39 15.20
N LEU A 136 -1.95 16.42 14.82
CA LEU A 136 -1.03 15.76 15.75
C LEU A 136 0.03 16.77 16.23
N GLY A 137 0.26 16.80 17.54
CA GLY A 137 1.28 17.61 18.17
C GLY A 137 2.67 16.99 18.06
N LYS A 138 3.53 17.34 19.03
CA LYS A 138 4.93 16.90 19.05
C LYS A 138 5.03 15.38 19.21
N ASN A 139 4.17 14.76 20.03
CA ASN A 139 4.16 13.32 20.25
C ASN A 139 3.09 12.64 19.41
N LYS A 140 3.36 12.53 18.10
CA LYS A 140 2.43 11.93 17.13
C LYS A 140 1.95 10.52 17.51
N TRP A 141 2.77 9.73 18.22
CA TRP A 141 2.35 8.40 18.68
C TRP A 141 1.28 8.47 19.77
N LEU A 142 1.51 9.28 20.81
CA LEU A 142 0.55 9.46 21.89
C LEU A 142 -0.77 10.00 21.35
N ASP A 143 -0.71 11.00 20.48
CA ASP A 143 -1.90 11.62 19.91
C ASP A 143 -2.72 10.63 19.08
N LEU A 144 -2.07 9.77 18.28
CA LEU A 144 -2.75 8.71 17.53
C LEU A 144 -3.43 7.69 18.45
N ILE A 145 -2.79 7.31 19.56
CA ILE A 145 -3.35 6.38 20.53
C ILE A 145 -4.59 6.99 21.21
N LEU A 146 -4.50 8.25 21.64
CA LEU A 146 -5.60 8.98 22.26
C LEU A 146 -6.79 9.12 21.29
N LEU A 147 -6.52 9.47 20.02
CA LEU A 147 -7.56 9.55 18.99
C LEU A 147 -8.25 8.21 18.71
N SER A 148 -7.55 7.09 18.86
CA SER A 148 -8.11 5.74 18.64
C SER A 148 -8.90 5.19 19.83
N SER A 149 -8.77 5.83 20.99
CA SER A 149 -9.41 5.40 22.24
C SER A 149 -10.78 6.07 22.47
N ASN A 150 -11.13 7.03 21.62
CA ASN A 150 -12.45 7.66 21.53
C ASN A 150 -13.31 6.95 20.48
#